data_AF-A0ABD6YJJ4-F1
#
_entry.id   AF-A0ABD6YJJ4-F1
#
_cell.length_a   1.000
_cell.length_b   1.000
_cell.length_c   1.000
_cell.angle_alpha   90.00
_cell.angle_beta   90.00
_cell.angle_gamma   90.00
#
_symmetry.space_group_name_H-M   'P 1'
#
loop_
_entity.id
_entity.type
_entity.pdbx_description
1 polymer ?
#
loop_
_entity_poly.entity_id
_entity_poly.type
_entity_poly.pdbx_seq_one_letter_code
_entity_poly.pdbx_strand_id
1 'polypeptide(L)'
;MNNKEIRIEGDTLFYKDHGNIENANLNSLKYAYVQILGEVPFLFVFADHQHYISTELKGFEGVYRELSDRFGFDSEIFFAVCKARKEDDKVKIWAKKVLRNYHILDEYPDDVDFGYEVYAEPRHILSWDTTYEQLEGSDFVEVYFTDFGARYLRFRYPVRVEGVLIDQLEVYADNISTNRPVQEFFVNLYDETNTDKSYQQLRGLWVDDNIDINQYGYEREDQSYLQFVLANGINASICYTYDKGCSYDDGSTSLHFYNKREYKYFLENKEYEEVMEVSGLIPFDNSLDMKVNYINNDRVKHIPLKLKELLGVKSGIWIDNINHKIGFAGIDTALILDLEKIRHFTFQNVLPAKGAGYADLIVHLSTGNYLYVFIEDTYFFDQFAQQLEQMTKKVVEIPEAYYNC
;
A
#
# COMPACT_ATOMS: atom_id res chain seq x y z
N MET A 1 43.51 -10.13 8.41
CA MET A 1 42.12 -10.64 8.26
C MET A 1 41.66 -10.26 6.86
N ASN A 2 41.27 -11.24 6.05
CA ASN A 2 40.88 -11.01 4.65
C ASN A 2 39.66 -10.08 4.59
N ASN A 3 39.80 -8.94 3.92
CA ASN A 3 38.73 -7.99 3.59
C ASN A 3 37.73 -8.69 2.63
N LYS A 4 36.86 -9.55 3.15
CA LYS A 4 35.77 -10.16 2.36
C LYS A 4 34.67 -9.11 2.20
N GLU A 5 34.27 -8.85 0.97
CA GLU A 5 33.18 -7.92 0.65
C GLU A 5 31.81 -8.60 0.65
N ILE A 6 31.80 -9.93 0.75
CA ILE A 6 30.59 -10.75 0.84
C ILE A 6 30.86 -11.96 1.76
N ARG A 7 29.87 -12.31 2.60
CA ARG A 7 29.94 -13.43 3.55
C ARG A 7 28.55 -13.86 4.03
N ILE A 8 28.42 -15.11 4.45
CA ILE A 8 27.24 -15.61 5.16
C ILE A 8 27.60 -15.78 6.63
N GLU A 9 26.71 -15.32 7.52
CA GLU A 9 26.78 -15.55 8.96
C GLU A 9 25.41 -16.07 9.43
N GLY A 10 25.34 -17.37 9.73
CA GLY A 10 24.07 -18.03 10.06
C GLY A 10 23.09 -18.01 8.89
N ASP A 11 21.96 -17.34 9.06
CA ASP A 11 20.91 -17.19 8.04
C ASP A 11 20.92 -15.81 7.38
N THR A 12 22.01 -15.05 7.53
CA THR A 12 22.13 -13.72 6.96
C THR A 12 23.29 -13.66 5.96
N LEU A 13 22.98 -13.20 4.75
CA LEU A 13 23.96 -12.88 3.72
C LEU A 13 24.31 -11.40 3.82
N PHE A 14 25.59 -11.09 4.08
CA PHE A 14 26.12 -9.72 4.07
C PHE A 14 26.93 -9.48 2.81
N TYR A 15 26.73 -8.34 2.14
CA TYR A 15 27.48 -7.97 0.95
C TYR A 15 27.69 -6.45 0.88
N LYS A 16 28.74 -6.02 0.20
CA LYS A 16 29.03 -4.60 -0.02
C LYS A 16 28.29 -4.11 -1.25
N ASP A 17 27.57 -3.00 -1.11
CA ASP A 17 26.93 -2.29 -2.21
C ASP A 17 27.07 -0.77 -2.02
N HIS A 18 27.43 -0.05 -3.08
CA HIS A 18 27.65 1.40 -3.06
C HIS A 18 28.49 1.95 -1.88
N GLY A 19 29.39 1.14 -1.32
CA GLY A 19 30.23 1.49 -0.17
C GLY A 19 29.65 1.16 1.21
N ASN A 20 28.39 0.73 1.27
CA ASN A 20 27.70 0.26 2.48
C ASN A 20 27.71 -1.28 2.54
N ILE A 21 27.43 -1.82 3.74
CA ILE A 21 27.17 -3.25 3.91
C ILE A 21 25.66 -3.45 3.96
N GLU A 22 25.15 -4.13 2.94
CA GLU A 22 23.78 -4.59 2.86
C GLU A 22 23.66 -6.01 3.41
N ASN A 23 22.43 -6.41 3.72
CA ASN A 23 22.14 -7.73 4.24
C ASN A 23 20.82 -8.30 3.70
N ALA A 24 20.77 -9.62 3.53
CA ALA A 24 19.59 -10.36 3.12
C ALA A 24 19.33 -11.53 4.08
N ASN A 25 18.07 -11.67 4.54
CA ASN A 25 17.63 -12.80 5.33
C ASN A 25 17.37 -14.02 4.43
N LEU A 26 18.19 -15.05 4.58
CA LEU A 26 18.14 -16.25 3.74
C LEU A 26 16.91 -17.12 4.01
N ASN A 27 16.25 -16.99 5.16
CA ASN A 27 15.02 -17.73 5.47
C ASN A 27 13.80 -17.17 4.72
N SER A 28 13.84 -15.87 4.38
CA SER A 28 12.81 -15.16 3.61
C SER A 28 12.98 -15.30 2.09
N LEU A 29 14.06 -15.95 1.61
CA LEU A 29 14.37 -16.06 0.19
C LEU A 29 13.22 -16.71 -0.60
N LYS A 30 12.74 -16.04 -1.65
CA LYS A 30 11.65 -16.53 -2.52
C LYS A 30 12.15 -17.02 -3.87
N TYR A 31 13.06 -16.30 -4.51
CA TYR A 31 13.61 -16.68 -5.81
C TYR A 31 14.97 -16.04 -6.07
N ALA A 32 15.72 -16.64 -6.99
CA ALA A 32 17.03 -16.17 -7.41
C ALA A 32 17.16 -16.21 -8.94
N TYR A 33 17.83 -15.19 -9.48
CA TYR A 33 18.13 -15.03 -10.89
C TYR A 33 19.62 -14.70 -11.07
N VAL A 34 20.13 -15.01 -12.24
CA VAL A 34 21.32 -14.33 -12.79
C VAL A 34 20.84 -13.24 -13.73
N GLN A 35 21.44 -12.05 -13.62
CA GLN A 35 21.13 -10.92 -14.49
C GLN A 35 22.39 -10.17 -14.91
N ILE A 36 22.47 -9.80 -16.17
CA ILE A 36 23.56 -8.97 -16.70
C ILE A 36 23.11 -7.51 -16.75
N LEU A 37 23.83 -6.64 -16.04
CA LEU A 37 23.59 -5.19 -16.03
C LEU A 37 24.90 -4.46 -16.31
N GLY A 38 24.98 -3.69 -17.38
CA GLY A 38 26.18 -2.97 -17.78
C GLY A 38 27.39 -3.90 -17.96
N GLU A 39 27.19 -5.03 -18.64
CA GLU A 39 28.16 -6.13 -18.83
C GLU A 39 28.62 -6.87 -17.57
N VAL A 40 28.14 -6.46 -16.38
CA VAL A 40 28.46 -7.09 -15.10
C VAL A 40 27.39 -8.11 -14.74
N PRO A 41 27.74 -9.38 -14.46
CA PRO A 41 26.80 -10.35 -13.93
C PRO A 41 26.49 -10.09 -12.46
N PHE A 42 25.21 -10.16 -12.10
CA PHE A 42 24.69 -10.07 -10.75
C PHE A 42 23.96 -11.37 -10.39
N LEU A 43 24.15 -11.81 -9.15
CA LEU A 43 23.19 -12.67 -8.48
C LEU A 43 22.06 -11.77 -7.96
N PHE A 44 20.91 -11.85 -8.60
CA PHE A 44 19.70 -11.23 -8.11
C PHE A 44 18.99 -12.20 -7.17
N VAL A 45 18.65 -11.74 -5.97
CA VAL A 45 17.82 -12.51 -5.03
C VAL A 45 16.69 -11.66 -4.50
N PHE A 46 15.52 -12.27 -4.37
CA PHE A 46 14.39 -11.67 -3.69
C PHE A 46 14.12 -12.40 -2.37
N ALA A 47 14.16 -11.65 -1.28
CA ALA A 47 13.74 -12.11 0.04
C ALA A 47 12.52 -11.29 0.47
N ASP A 48 12.71 -10.26 1.30
CA ASP A 48 11.69 -9.26 1.60
C ASP A 48 11.78 -8.04 0.68
N HIS A 49 12.94 -7.84 0.04
CA HIS A 49 13.16 -6.85 -1.01
C HIS A 49 14.16 -7.38 -2.05
N GLN A 50 14.41 -6.59 -3.10
CA GLN A 50 15.32 -6.92 -4.18
C GLN A 50 16.77 -6.68 -3.76
N HIS A 51 17.63 -7.67 -4.01
CA HIS A 51 19.07 -7.55 -3.83
C HIS A 51 19.80 -7.86 -5.14
N TYR A 52 20.65 -6.94 -5.58
CA TYR A 52 21.54 -7.13 -6.72
C TYR A 52 22.96 -7.28 -6.21
N ILE A 53 23.49 -8.51 -6.26
CA ILE A 53 24.80 -8.84 -5.68
C ILE A 53 25.79 -9.06 -6.81
N SER A 54 26.75 -8.14 -6.96
CA SER A 54 27.76 -8.23 -8.02
C SER A 54 28.62 -9.48 -7.88
N THR A 55 28.84 -10.18 -8.99
CA THR A 55 29.75 -11.33 -9.06
C THR A 55 31.23 -10.93 -8.88
N GLU A 56 31.55 -9.64 -8.97
CA GLU A 56 32.90 -9.10 -8.83
C GLU A 56 33.34 -8.90 -7.37
N LEU A 57 32.41 -9.04 -6.41
CA LEU A 57 32.71 -8.87 -4.99
C LEU A 57 33.75 -9.89 -4.51
N LYS A 58 34.74 -9.42 -3.74
CA LYS A 58 35.77 -10.29 -3.20
C LYS A 58 35.19 -11.32 -2.22
N GLY A 59 35.18 -12.58 -2.64
CA GLY A 59 34.64 -13.71 -1.88
C GLY A 59 33.37 -14.32 -2.47
N PHE A 60 32.85 -13.75 -3.57
CA PHE A 60 31.59 -14.15 -4.19
C PHE A 60 31.54 -15.65 -4.52
N GLU A 61 32.56 -16.23 -5.17
CA GLU A 61 32.52 -17.65 -5.54
C GLU A 61 32.28 -18.60 -4.37
N GLY A 62 32.89 -18.32 -3.20
CA GLY A 62 32.71 -19.14 -2.01
C GLY A 62 31.29 -19.04 -1.46
N VAL A 63 30.75 -17.82 -1.41
CA VAL A 63 29.39 -17.55 -0.97
C VAL A 63 28.37 -18.14 -1.94
N TYR A 64 28.58 -18.00 -3.24
CA TYR A 64 27.71 -18.57 -4.27
C TYR A 64 27.64 -20.10 -4.16
N ARG A 65 28.77 -20.78 -3.94
CA ARG A 65 28.77 -22.24 -3.71
C ARG A 65 27.96 -22.60 -2.47
N GLU A 66 28.15 -21.88 -1.37
CA GLU A 66 27.38 -22.10 -0.14
C GLU A 66 25.87 -21.90 -0.36
N LEU A 67 25.46 -20.86 -1.10
CA LEU A 67 24.06 -20.64 -1.47
C LEU A 67 23.52 -21.73 -2.40
N SER A 68 24.29 -22.12 -3.43
CA SER A 68 23.91 -23.17 -4.37
C SER A 68 23.77 -24.53 -3.68
N ASP A 69 24.66 -24.86 -2.74
CA ASP A 69 24.59 -26.08 -1.94
C ASP A 69 23.38 -26.05 -0.98
N ARG A 70 23.07 -24.89 -0.39
CA ARG A 70 21.97 -24.71 0.55
C ARG A 70 20.59 -24.75 -0.11
N PHE A 71 20.45 -24.14 -1.28
CA PHE A 71 19.15 -23.94 -1.93
C PHE A 71 18.96 -24.77 -3.20
N GLY A 72 20.04 -25.30 -3.79
CA GLY A 72 19.99 -26.00 -5.06
C GLY A 72 19.89 -25.06 -6.27
N PHE A 73 20.64 -23.95 -6.27
CA PHE A 73 20.68 -23.05 -7.43
C PHE A 73 21.23 -23.77 -8.67
N ASP A 74 20.63 -23.53 -9.83
CA ASP A 74 21.12 -24.04 -11.10
C ASP A 74 22.44 -23.35 -11.50
N SER A 75 23.53 -23.92 -11.01
CA SER A 75 24.88 -23.44 -11.27
C SER A 75 25.30 -23.57 -12.73
N GLU A 76 24.76 -24.54 -13.46
CA GLU A 76 25.08 -24.69 -14.88
C GLU A 76 24.54 -23.50 -15.67
N ILE A 77 23.27 -23.16 -15.46
CA ILE A 77 22.64 -21.98 -16.05
C ILE A 77 23.34 -20.69 -15.59
N PHE A 78 23.58 -20.55 -14.29
CA PHE A 78 24.23 -19.35 -13.74
C PHE A 78 25.55 -19.04 -14.43
N PHE A 79 26.45 -20.02 -14.50
CA PHE A 79 27.77 -19.81 -15.11
C PHE A 79 27.71 -19.70 -16.64
N ALA A 80 26.73 -20.35 -17.29
CA ALA A 80 26.51 -20.18 -18.73
C ALA A 80 26.13 -18.74 -19.07
N VAL A 81 25.20 -18.13 -18.33
CA VAL A 81 24.78 -16.73 -18.52
C VAL A 81 25.92 -15.77 -18.19
N CYS A 82 26.59 -15.96 -17.04
CA CYS A 82 27.77 -15.16 -16.66
C CYS A 82 28.88 -15.17 -17.71
N LYS A 83 29.05 -16.28 -18.43
CA LYS A 83 30.03 -16.42 -19.51
C LYS A 83 29.58 -15.77 -20.81
N ALA A 84 28.29 -15.87 -21.13
CA ALA A 84 27.72 -15.27 -22.34
C ALA A 84 27.76 -13.73 -22.28
N ARG A 85 27.54 -13.14 -21.08
CA ARG A 85 27.54 -11.68 -20.84
C ARG A 85 26.73 -10.88 -21.85
N LYS A 86 25.61 -11.44 -22.29
CA LYS A 86 24.71 -10.73 -23.17
C LYS A 86 23.91 -9.74 -22.33
N GLU A 87 24.01 -8.47 -22.69
CA GLU A 87 23.34 -7.39 -21.98
C GLU A 87 21.83 -7.67 -21.87
N ASP A 88 21.27 -7.31 -20.72
CA ASP A 88 19.86 -7.52 -20.36
C ASP A 88 19.41 -8.99 -20.29
N ASP A 89 20.34 -9.97 -20.38
CA ASP A 89 19.99 -11.37 -20.12
C ASP A 89 19.67 -11.54 -18.63
N LYS A 90 18.51 -12.15 -18.37
CA LYS A 90 17.97 -12.43 -17.05
C LYS A 90 17.39 -13.83 -17.05
N VAL A 91 17.86 -14.70 -16.16
CA VAL A 91 17.43 -16.11 -16.11
C VAL A 91 17.22 -16.56 -14.66
N LYS A 92 16.06 -17.15 -14.38
CA LYS A 92 15.73 -17.76 -13.08
C LYS A 92 16.62 -18.97 -12.87
N ILE A 93 17.38 -19.00 -11.78
CA ILE A 93 18.25 -20.13 -11.39
C ILE A 93 17.65 -20.94 -10.24
N TRP A 94 16.67 -20.38 -9.54
CA TRP A 94 16.00 -21.03 -8.42
C TRP A 94 14.72 -20.29 -8.02
N ALA A 95 13.74 -21.04 -7.51
CA ALA A 95 12.58 -20.50 -6.80
C ALA A 95 12.18 -21.44 -5.67
N LYS A 96 11.79 -20.87 -4.54
CA LYS A 96 11.27 -21.61 -3.38
C LYS A 96 9.98 -22.31 -3.79
N LYS A 97 9.92 -23.61 -3.54
CA LYS A 97 8.66 -24.36 -3.70
C LYS A 97 7.80 -24.16 -2.47
N VAL A 98 6.63 -23.58 -2.68
CA VAL A 98 5.60 -23.39 -1.65
C VAL A 98 4.51 -24.42 -1.89
N LEU A 99 3.98 -24.99 -0.80
CA LEU A 99 2.82 -25.87 -0.89
C LEU A 99 1.60 -25.05 -1.30
N ARG A 100 0.65 -25.70 -1.96
CA ARG A 100 -0.64 -25.06 -2.25
C ARG A 100 -1.26 -24.55 -0.95
N ASN A 101 -1.75 -23.31 -0.97
CA ASN A 101 -2.22 -22.60 0.23
C ASN A 101 -3.67 -22.08 0.12
N TYR A 102 -4.45 -22.65 -0.81
CA TYR A 102 -5.87 -22.33 -0.98
C TYR A 102 -6.63 -23.50 -1.61
N HIS A 103 -7.95 -23.48 -1.45
CA HIS A 103 -8.88 -24.40 -2.10
C HIS A 103 -10.02 -23.62 -2.76
N ILE A 104 -10.40 -24.05 -3.96
CA ILE A 104 -11.64 -23.60 -4.59
C ILE A 104 -12.75 -24.52 -4.09
N LEU A 105 -13.85 -23.93 -3.63
CA LEU A 105 -15.01 -24.63 -3.08
C LEU A 105 -16.14 -24.65 -4.11
N ASP A 106 -16.89 -25.74 -4.14
CA ASP A 106 -18.04 -25.91 -5.05
C ASP A 106 -19.30 -25.18 -4.56
N GLU A 107 -19.34 -24.81 -3.28
CA GLU A 107 -20.45 -24.13 -2.63
C GLU A 107 -20.11 -22.65 -2.40
N TYR A 108 -21.11 -21.78 -2.55
CA TYR A 108 -21.01 -20.36 -2.21
C TYR A 108 -21.81 -20.09 -0.93
N PRO A 109 -21.31 -19.28 0.01
CA PRO A 109 -22.10 -18.87 1.17
C PRO A 109 -23.29 -18.02 0.74
N ASP A 110 -24.43 -18.13 1.43
CA ASP A 110 -25.60 -17.28 1.16
C ASP A 110 -25.41 -15.82 1.65
N ASP A 111 -24.46 -15.58 2.57
CA ASP A 111 -24.29 -14.33 3.32
C ASP A 111 -22.99 -13.56 2.98
N VAL A 112 -22.51 -13.61 1.72
CA VAL A 112 -21.21 -12.99 1.39
C VAL A 112 -21.21 -11.45 1.49
N ASP A 113 -22.40 -10.85 1.36
CA ASP A 113 -22.61 -9.45 1.67
C ASP A 113 -22.41 -9.15 3.18
N PHE A 114 -22.54 -10.11 4.08
CA PHE A 114 -22.31 -9.84 5.50
C PHE A 114 -20.81 -9.86 5.85
N GLY A 115 -20.07 -10.85 5.37
CA GLY A 115 -18.74 -11.11 5.90
C GLY A 115 -17.97 -12.27 5.27
N TYR A 116 -17.02 -12.79 6.02
CA TYR A 116 -16.16 -13.92 5.67
C TYR A 116 -16.12 -14.96 6.80
N GLU A 117 -15.86 -16.22 6.46
CA GLU A 117 -15.87 -17.31 7.43
C GLU A 117 -14.44 -17.66 7.89
N VAL A 118 -14.21 -17.69 9.19
CA VAL A 118 -12.97 -18.20 9.79
C VAL A 118 -13.20 -19.64 10.23
N TYR A 119 -12.40 -20.56 9.70
CA TYR A 119 -12.47 -22.00 9.95
C TYR A 119 -11.76 -22.37 11.27
N ALA A 120 -12.12 -21.67 12.34
CA ALA A 120 -11.80 -22.08 13.70
C ALA A 120 -12.78 -23.16 14.19
N GLU A 121 -12.57 -23.67 15.40
CA GLU A 121 -13.49 -24.62 16.06
C GLU A 121 -14.11 -23.98 17.31
N PRO A 122 -15.41 -23.63 17.29
CA PRO A 122 -16.36 -23.74 16.17
C PRO A 122 -16.08 -22.73 15.05
N ARG A 123 -16.69 -22.91 13.86
CA ARG A 123 -16.56 -21.94 12.75
C ARG A 123 -17.22 -20.62 13.13
N HIS A 124 -16.63 -19.51 12.67
CA HIS A 124 -17.12 -18.16 12.94
C HIS A 124 -17.29 -17.35 11.66
N ILE A 125 -18.37 -16.57 11.57
CA ILE A 125 -18.53 -15.57 10.52
C ILE A 125 -18.15 -14.22 11.11
N LEU A 126 -17.20 -13.53 10.48
CA LEU A 126 -16.79 -12.17 10.83
C LEU A 126 -17.37 -11.18 9.83
N SER A 127 -17.90 -10.06 10.33
CA SER A 127 -18.47 -9.01 9.48
C SER A 127 -17.37 -8.24 8.75
N TRP A 128 -17.67 -7.75 7.54
CA TRP A 128 -16.82 -6.76 6.88
C TRP A 128 -16.67 -5.46 7.68
N ASP A 129 -17.57 -5.19 8.63
CA ASP A 129 -17.53 -4.02 9.51
C ASP A 129 -16.65 -4.24 10.76
N THR A 130 -16.06 -5.42 10.93
CA THR A 130 -15.11 -5.70 12.02
C THR A 130 -13.92 -4.75 11.91
N THR A 131 -13.65 -4.01 12.98
CA THR A 131 -12.56 -3.03 13.01
C THR A 131 -11.20 -3.68 13.18
N TYR A 132 -10.13 -2.96 12.83
CA TYR A 132 -8.76 -3.42 13.11
C TYR A 132 -8.55 -3.76 14.60
N GLU A 133 -9.06 -2.93 15.52
CA GLU A 133 -8.99 -3.17 16.97
C GLU A 133 -9.75 -4.43 17.38
N GLN A 134 -10.96 -4.64 16.82
CA GLN A 134 -11.75 -5.84 17.10
C GLN A 134 -11.11 -7.10 16.53
N LEU A 135 -10.57 -7.03 15.32
CA LEU A 135 -9.91 -8.16 14.67
C LEU A 135 -8.64 -8.54 15.45
N GLU A 136 -7.80 -7.57 15.80
CA GLU A 136 -6.59 -7.81 16.58
C GLU A 136 -6.90 -8.31 18.00
N GLY A 137 -7.97 -7.83 18.63
CA GLY A 137 -8.44 -8.32 19.92
C GLY A 137 -9.06 -9.71 19.89
N SER A 138 -9.20 -10.32 18.71
CA SER A 138 -9.73 -11.68 18.55
C SER A 138 -8.64 -12.76 18.62
N ASP A 139 -9.04 -13.98 18.95
CA ASP A 139 -8.15 -15.15 18.93
C ASP A 139 -7.87 -15.68 17.51
N PHE A 140 -8.40 -15.03 16.47
CA PHE A 140 -8.29 -15.49 15.08
C PHE A 140 -7.03 -15.03 14.38
N VAL A 141 -6.35 -14.00 14.89
CA VAL A 141 -5.16 -13.43 14.24
C VAL A 141 -3.96 -13.42 15.17
N GLU A 142 -2.79 -13.21 14.57
CA GLU A 142 -1.56 -12.90 15.27
C GLU A 142 -0.90 -11.66 14.69
N VAL A 143 -0.27 -10.88 15.56
CA VAL A 143 0.50 -9.70 15.16
C VAL A 143 1.92 -10.14 14.81
N TYR A 144 2.42 -9.70 13.66
CA TYR A 144 3.83 -9.83 13.31
C TYR A 144 4.36 -8.54 12.67
N PHE A 145 5.68 -8.42 12.64
CA PHE A 145 6.38 -7.29 12.07
C PHE A 145 7.31 -7.77 10.96
N THR A 146 7.40 -6.99 9.89
CA THR A 146 8.42 -7.18 8.85
C THR A 146 9.79 -6.71 9.34
N ASP A 147 10.84 -7.04 8.59
CA ASP A 147 12.21 -6.60 8.88
C ASP A 147 12.36 -5.06 8.89
N PHE A 148 11.44 -4.34 8.24
CA PHE A 148 11.38 -2.87 8.23
C PHE A 148 10.50 -2.27 9.35
N GLY A 149 9.99 -3.11 10.25
CA GLY A 149 9.15 -2.68 11.37
C GLY A 149 7.68 -2.42 11.00
N ALA A 150 7.28 -2.64 9.74
CA ALA A 150 5.88 -2.53 9.36
C ALA A 150 5.06 -3.65 10.00
N ARG A 151 3.88 -3.29 10.51
CA ARG A 151 3.01 -4.12 11.35
C ARG A 151 1.87 -4.74 10.54
N TYR A 152 1.64 -6.03 10.77
CA TYR A 152 0.63 -6.83 10.07
C TYR A 152 -0.14 -7.73 11.04
N LEU A 153 -1.36 -8.09 10.63
CA LEU A 153 -2.16 -9.15 11.26
C LEU A 153 -2.23 -10.34 10.31
N ARG A 154 -2.03 -11.55 10.82
CA ARG A 154 -2.14 -12.80 10.08
C ARG A 154 -3.19 -13.69 10.70
N PHE A 155 -4.12 -14.20 9.90
CA PHE A 155 -5.08 -15.18 10.38
C PHE A 155 -4.38 -16.50 10.76
N ARG A 156 -4.74 -17.03 11.93
CA ARG A 156 -4.25 -18.32 12.47
C ARG A 156 -4.99 -19.52 11.87
N TYR A 157 -6.15 -19.28 11.29
CA TYR A 157 -7.06 -20.28 10.75
C TYR A 157 -7.37 -19.95 9.29
N PRO A 158 -7.70 -20.96 8.46
CA PRO A 158 -8.14 -20.71 7.10
C PRO A 158 -9.37 -19.79 7.06
N VAL A 159 -9.39 -18.90 6.09
CA VAL A 159 -10.46 -17.92 5.88
C VAL A 159 -11.13 -18.19 4.54
N ARG A 160 -12.45 -18.39 4.55
CA ARG A 160 -13.25 -18.46 3.34
C ARG A 160 -13.80 -17.10 2.98
N VAL A 161 -13.51 -16.67 1.76
CA VAL A 161 -14.17 -15.53 1.12
C VAL A 161 -14.75 -16.04 -0.19
N GLU A 162 -16.06 -15.90 -0.39
CA GLU A 162 -16.78 -16.48 -1.54
C GLU A 162 -16.51 -17.99 -1.68
N GLY A 163 -16.18 -18.44 -2.89
CA GLY A 163 -15.78 -19.81 -3.23
C GLY A 163 -14.29 -20.13 -3.01
N VAL A 164 -13.54 -19.32 -2.24
CA VAL A 164 -12.11 -19.56 -1.98
C VAL A 164 -11.85 -19.72 -0.49
N LEU A 165 -11.27 -20.86 -0.10
CA LEU A 165 -10.71 -21.08 1.24
C LEU A 165 -9.21 -20.82 1.20
N ILE A 166 -8.73 -19.90 2.04
CA ILE A 166 -7.36 -19.40 2.03
C ILE A 166 -6.70 -19.77 3.34
N ASP A 167 -5.56 -20.45 3.31
CA ASP A 167 -4.94 -20.99 4.53
C ASP A 167 -4.38 -19.90 5.45
N GLN A 168 -3.90 -18.80 4.87
CA GLN A 168 -3.22 -17.74 5.61
C GLN A 168 -3.47 -16.36 4.97
N LEU A 169 -4.62 -15.77 5.28
CA LEU A 169 -4.96 -14.40 4.89
C LEU A 169 -4.25 -13.38 5.79
N GLU A 170 -3.85 -12.24 5.23
CA GLU A 170 -3.11 -11.20 5.96
C GLU A 170 -3.77 -9.82 5.80
N VAL A 171 -3.49 -8.94 6.76
CA VAL A 171 -4.00 -7.56 6.83
C VAL A 171 -2.85 -6.63 7.20
N TYR A 172 -2.70 -5.53 6.47
CA TYR A 172 -1.76 -4.47 6.82
C TYR A 172 -2.35 -3.60 7.94
N ALA A 173 -1.64 -3.44 9.04
CA ALA A 173 -2.15 -2.80 10.25
C ALA A 173 -1.20 -1.75 10.84
N ASP A 174 -0.34 -1.17 10.00
CA ASP A 174 0.58 -0.11 10.40
C ASP A 174 0.07 1.27 10.02
N ASN A 175 0.24 2.25 10.92
CA ASN A 175 -0.22 3.63 10.75
C ASN A 175 -1.71 3.79 10.37
N ILE A 176 -2.58 2.86 10.78
CA ILE A 176 -4.03 2.90 10.55
C ILE A 176 -4.82 3.37 11.77
N SER A 177 -6.05 3.85 11.55
CA SER A 177 -7.01 4.12 12.64
C SER A 177 -7.67 2.82 13.07
N THR A 178 -7.39 2.36 14.29
CA THR A 178 -7.76 1.00 14.73
C THR A 178 -9.27 0.81 14.92
N ASN A 179 -10.00 1.89 15.15
CA ASN A 179 -11.47 1.92 15.29
C ASN A 179 -12.22 1.85 13.95
N ARG A 180 -11.54 1.51 12.84
CA ARG A 180 -12.11 1.45 11.50
C ARG A 180 -12.24 0.01 11.00
N PRO A 181 -13.27 -0.29 10.20
CA PRO A 181 -13.37 -1.55 9.47
C PRO A 181 -12.11 -1.84 8.68
N VAL A 182 -11.69 -3.10 8.64
CA VAL A 182 -10.53 -3.52 7.84
C VAL A 182 -10.80 -3.23 6.37
N GLN A 183 -9.91 -2.47 5.73
CA GLN A 183 -10.11 -1.99 4.36
C GLN A 183 -9.53 -2.94 3.31
N GLU A 184 -8.48 -3.68 3.65
CA GLU A 184 -7.77 -4.54 2.72
C GLU A 184 -7.27 -5.82 3.40
N PHE A 185 -7.49 -6.93 2.71
CA PHE A 185 -6.94 -8.23 3.01
C PHE A 185 -6.12 -8.69 1.81
N PHE A 186 -5.00 -9.36 2.03
CA PHE A 186 -4.14 -9.80 0.94
C PHE A 186 -3.47 -11.14 1.24
N VAL A 187 -3.08 -11.84 0.18
CA VAL A 187 -2.31 -13.10 0.24
C VAL A 187 -1.68 -13.39 -1.12
N ASN A 188 -0.51 -14.05 -1.13
CA ASN A 188 0.04 -14.65 -2.34
C ASN A 188 -0.39 -16.12 -2.42
N LEU A 189 -1.09 -16.49 -3.49
CA LEU A 189 -1.63 -17.83 -3.71
C LEU A 189 -0.76 -18.68 -4.62
N TYR A 190 -0.35 -19.84 -4.12
CA TYR A 190 0.47 -20.81 -4.84
C TYR A 190 -0.38 -22.04 -5.16
N ASP A 191 -0.37 -22.48 -6.42
CA ASP A 191 -0.88 -23.79 -6.76
C ASP A 191 0.21 -24.87 -6.54
N GLU A 192 -0.16 -26.15 -6.70
CA GLU A 192 0.77 -27.28 -6.55
C GLU A 192 2.02 -27.20 -7.45
N THR A 193 1.89 -26.57 -8.61
CA THR A 193 2.99 -26.38 -9.56
C THR A 193 3.75 -25.06 -9.39
N ASN A 194 3.24 -24.13 -8.59
CA ASN A 194 3.75 -22.76 -8.41
C ASN A 194 3.89 -22.04 -9.77
N THR A 195 2.79 -21.97 -10.51
CA THR A 195 2.67 -21.28 -11.80
C THR A 195 1.41 -20.42 -11.82
N ASP A 196 1.07 -19.84 -12.98
CA ASP A 196 -0.16 -19.08 -13.19
C ASP A 196 -1.47 -19.89 -13.07
N LYS A 197 -1.41 -21.16 -12.69
CA LYS A 197 -2.62 -21.95 -12.45
C LYS A 197 -3.46 -21.40 -11.30
N SER A 198 -2.85 -20.78 -10.29
CA SER A 198 -3.62 -20.12 -9.24
C SER A 198 -4.43 -18.95 -9.78
N TYR A 199 -3.86 -18.19 -10.71
CA TYR A 199 -4.55 -17.12 -11.41
C TYR A 199 -5.69 -17.67 -12.27
N GLN A 200 -5.42 -18.70 -13.08
CA GLN A 200 -6.43 -19.29 -13.96
C GLN A 200 -7.62 -19.88 -13.19
N GLN A 201 -7.37 -20.49 -12.02
CA GLN A 201 -8.43 -21.02 -11.16
C GLN A 201 -9.32 -19.93 -10.57
N LEU A 202 -8.74 -18.82 -10.09
CA LEU A 202 -9.51 -17.69 -9.56
C LEU A 202 -10.25 -16.94 -10.67
N ARG A 203 -9.60 -16.76 -11.82
CA ARG A 203 -10.22 -16.19 -13.02
C ARG A 203 -11.46 -16.99 -13.41
N GLY A 204 -11.35 -18.32 -13.51
CA GLY A 204 -12.50 -19.19 -13.82
C GLY A 204 -13.57 -19.27 -12.73
N LEU A 205 -13.25 -18.91 -11.49
CA LEU A 205 -14.22 -18.84 -10.40
C LEU A 205 -15.16 -17.63 -10.52
N TRP A 206 -14.64 -16.49 -11.02
CA TRP A 206 -15.36 -15.22 -11.00
C TRP A 206 -15.73 -14.67 -12.39
N VAL A 207 -15.17 -15.23 -13.46
CA VAL A 207 -15.43 -14.81 -14.84
C VAL A 207 -15.78 -16.02 -15.70
N ASP A 208 -16.94 -15.94 -16.37
CA ASP A 208 -17.33 -16.88 -17.44
C ASP A 208 -16.49 -16.58 -18.69
N ASP A 209 -16.09 -17.62 -19.42
CA ASP A 209 -15.30 -17.53 -20.66
C ASP A 209 -15.91 -16.63 -21.74
N ASN A 210 -17.21 -16.34 -21.67
CA ASN A 210 -17.92 -15.49 -22.64
C ASN A 210 -17.84 -13.98 -22.33
N ILE A 211 -17.19 -13.56 -21.24
CA ILE A 211 -17.10 -12.17 -20.81
C ILE A 211 -15.87 -11.46 -21.42
N ASP A 212 -16.04 -10.19 -21.80
CA ASP A 212 -14.93 -9.34 -22.22
C ASP A 212 -14.05 -8.94 -21.01
N ILE A 213 -12.90 -9.61 -20.90
CA ILE A 213 -11.89 -9.45 -19.84
C ILE A 213 -11.44 -7.98 -19.70
N ASN A 214 -11.44 -7.21 -20.79
CA ASN A 214 -10.99 -5.81 -20.77
C ASN A 214 -11.88 -4.92 -19.89
N GLN A 215 -13.07 -5.38 -19.51
CA GLN A 215 -13.94 -4.68 -18.57
C GLN A 215 -13.50 -4.84 -17.11
N TYR A 216 -12.70 -5.87 -16.81
CA TYR A 216 -12.25 -6.24 -15.47
C TYR A 216 -10.77 -5.91 -15.23
N GLY A 217 -9.99 -5.68 -16.30
CA GLY A 217 -8.57 -5.38 -16.20
C GLY A 217 -7.85 -5.65 -17.51
N TYR A 218 -6.72 -6.35 -17.44
CA TYR A 218 -5.89 -6.69 -18.60
C TYR A 218 -5.16 -8.02 -18.40
N GLU A 219 -4.89 -8.72 -19.50
CA GLU A 219 -4.02 -9.88 -19.55
C GLU A 219 -2.93 -9.60 -20.60
N ARG A 220 -1.71 -9.29 -20.15
CA ARG A 220 -0.54 -9.01 -21.00
C ARG A 220 0.48 -10.12 -20.86
N GLU A 221 1.43 -10.18 -21.79
CA GLU A 221 2.50 -11.18 -21.78
C GLU A 221 3.39 -11.11 -20.53
N ASP A 222 3.54 -9.92 -19.93
CA ASP A 222 4.36 -9.65 -18.75
C ASP A 222 3.58 -9.69 -17.44
N GLN A 223 2.28 -9.41 -17.47
CA GLN A 223 1.43 -9.39 -16.29
C GLN A 223 -0.04 -9.51 -16.64
N SER A 224 -0.77 -10.27 -15.83
CA SER A 224 -2.22 -10.33 -15.89
C SER A 224 -2.83 -9.81 -14.59
N TYR A 225 -3.82 -8.93 -14.70
CA TYR A 225 -4.47 -8.26 -13.58
C TYR A 225 -5.97 -8.15 -13.84
N LEU A 226 -6.80 -8.59 -12.89
CA LEU A 226 -8.25 -8.45 -12.94
C LEU A 226 -8.80 -7.96 -11.61
N GLN A 227 -9.89 -7.21 -11.66
CA GLN A 227 -10.62 -6.73 -10.50
C GLN A 227 -12.11 -7.06 -10.62
N PHE A 228 -12.69 -7.59 -9.55
CA PHE A 228 -14.06 -8.06 -9.47
C PHE A 228 -14.83 -7.30 -8.39
N VAL A 229 -16.14 -7.18 -8.57
CA VAL A 229 -17.09 -6.81 -7.51
C VAL A 229 -17.76 -8.10 -7.07
N LEU A 230 -17.49 -8.54 -5.84
CA LEU A 230 -18.00 -9.79 -5.29
C LEU A 230 -19.38 -9.58 -4.66
N ALA A 231 -19.46 -8.53 -3.84
CA ALA A 231 -20.61 -8.19 -3.02
C ALA A 231 -20.75 -6.66 -2.92
N ASN A 232 -21.80 -6.16 -2.29
CA ASN A 232 -22.00 -4.71 -2.17
C ASN A 232 -20.85 -4.04 -1.41
N GLY A 233 -20.06 -3.25 -2.14
CA GLY A 233 -18.87 -2.57 -1.63
C GLY A 233 -17.69 -3.49 -1.33
N ILE A 234 -17.72 -4.77 -1.73
CA ILE A 234 -16.60 -5.71 -1.55
C ILE A 234 -16.05 -6.08 -2.92
N ASN A 235 -14.77 -5.79 -3.13
CA ASN A 235 -14.07 -6.08 -4.37
C ASN A 235 -12.97 -7.10 -4.13
N ALA A 236 -12.61 -7.85 -5.17
CA ALA A 236 -11.37 -8.63 -5.21
C ALA A 236 -10.48 -8.17 -6.35
N SER A 237 -9.17 -8.36 -6.25
CA SER A 237 -8.27 -8.31 -7.40
C SER A 237 -7.31 -9.48 -7.39
N ILE A 238 -6.94 -9.94 -8.58
CA ILE A 238 -5.92 -10.95 -8.80
C ILE A 238 -4.85 -10.42 -9.74
N CYS A 239 -3.59 -10.69 -9.42
CA CYS A 239 -2.45 -10.30 -10.25
C CYS A 239 -1.44 -11.44 -10.34
N TYR A 240 -1.04 -11.81 -11.55
CA TYR A 240 0.08 -12.70 -11.80
C TYR A 240 1.14 -11.99 -12.65
N THR A 241 2.39 -12.06 -12.23
CA THR A 241 3.52 -11.44 -12.93
C THR A 241 4.37 -12.52 -13.59
N TYR A 242 4.53 -12.45 -14.91
CA TYR A 242 5.26 -13.44 -15.69
C TYR A 242 6.76 -13.10 -15.78
N ASP A 243 7.59 -14.12 -16.00
CA ASP A 243 9.03 -13.95 -16.20
C ASP A 243 9.33 -13.40 -17.61
N LYS A 244 9.02 -12.12 -17.82
CA LYS A 244 9.17 -11.41 -19.10
C LYS A 244 9.73 -10.01 -18.88
N GLY A 245 10.65 -9.59 -19.76
CA GLY A 245 11.32 -8.29 -19.65
C GLY A 245 11.95 -8.11 -18.26
N CYS A 246 11.66 -6.97 -17.62
CA CYS A 246 12.18 -6.61 -16.30
C CYS A 246 11.39 -7.22 -15.11
N SER A 247 10.31 -7.96 -15.37
CA SER A 247 9.44 -8.54 -14.34
C SER A 247 10.01 -9.84 -13.78
N TYR A 248 9.71 -10.17 -12.51
CA TYR A 248 10.14 -11.42 -11.89
C TYR A 248 8.93 -12.24 -11.47
N ASP A 249 8.98 -13.53 -11.77
CA ASP A 249 7.92 -14.49 -11.43
C ASP A 249 8.32 -15.30 -10.19
N ASP A 250 7.49 -15.27 -9.16
CA ASP A 250 7.63 -16.04 -7.93
C ASP A 250 6.72 -17.28 -7.88
N GLY A 251 5.95 -17.53 -8.94
CA GLY A 251 5.02 -18.66 -9.03
C GLY A 251 3.72 -18.45 -8.25
N SER A 252 3.40 -17.22 -7.84
CA SER A 252 2.21 -16.90 -7.06
C SER A 252 1.27 -15.92 -7.75
N THR A 253 -0.01 -15.97 -7.37
CA THR A 253 -1.01 -14.95 -7.70
C THR A 253 -1.23 -14.07 -6.48
N SER A 254 -1.00 -12.77 -6.61
CA SER A 254 -1.39 -11.79 -5.59
C SER A 254 -2.91 -11.66 -5.58
N LEU A 255 -3.55 -12.01 -4.48
CA LEU A 255 -4.99 -11.87 -4.27
C LEU A 255 -5.24 -10.81 -3.20
N HIS A 256 -6.10 -9.85 -3.51
CA HIS A 256 -6.54 -8.83 -2.57
C HIS A 256 -8.06 -8.80 -2.47
N PHE A 257 -8.58 -8.53 -1.28
CA PHE A 257 -9.96 -8.17 -1.05
C PHE A 257 -10.03 -6.76 -0.48
N TYR A 258 -10.90 -5.92 -1.03
CA TYR A 258 -11.08 -4.54 -0.64
C TYR A 258 -12.49 -4.33 -0.09
N ASN A 259 -12.56 -3.84 1.14
CA ASN A 259 -13.79 -3.30 1.68
C ASN A 259 -13.90 -1.82 1.28
N LYS A 260 -14.65 -1.56 0.22
CA LYS A 260 -14.95 -0.22 -0.33
C LYS A 260 -16.29 0.33 0.13
N ARG A 261 -16.88 -0.23 1.20
CA ARG A 261 -18.15 0.27 1.74
C ARG A 261 -18.00 1.70 2.24
N GLU A 262 -19.09 2.44 2.13
CA GLU A 262 -19.16 3.80 2.67
C GLU A 262 -19.62 3.77 4.12
N TYR A 263 -18.89 4.45 4.99
CA TYR A 263 -19.16 4.52 6.43
C TYR A 263 -19.54 5.94 6.83
N LYS A 264 -20.61 6.48 6.23
CA LYS A 264 -21.00 7.90 6.34
C LYS A 264 -21.24 8.37 7.77
N TYR A 265 -21.62 7.48 8.70
CA TYR A 265 -21.80 7.84 10.10
C TYR A 265 -20.49 8.32 10.76
N PHE A 266 -19.30 7.96 10.24
CA PHE A 266 -18.04 8.54 10.71
C PHE A 266 -17.91 10.04 10.43
N LEU A 267 -18.68 10.55 9.46
CA LEU A 267 -18.69 11.96 9.10
C LEU A 267 -19.58 12.81 10.03
N GLU A 268 -20.40 12.19 10.89
CA GLU A 268 -21.25 12.93 11.83
C GLU A 268 -20.42 13.63 12.92
N ASN A 269 -20.82 14.85 13.27
CA ASN A 269 -20.19 15.66 14.32
C ASN A 269 -21.18 16.58 15.05
N LYS A 270 -22.33 16.03 15.46
CA LYS A 270 -23.45 16.81 16.02
C LYS A 270 -23.04 17.65 17.23
N GLU A 271 -22.25 17.08 18.15
CA GLU A 271 -21.80 17.78 19.37
C GLU A 271 -21.02 19.06 19.05
N TYR A 272 -20.12 19.02 18.06
CA TYR A 272 -19.39 20.21 17.64
C TYR A 272 -20.29 21.19 16.89
N GLU A 273 -21.16 20.70 15.99
CA GLU A 273 -22.05 21.56 15.19
C GLU A 273 -23.02 22.40 16.04
N GLU A 274 -23.42 21.90 17.22
CA GLU A 274 -24.26 22.65 18.16
C GLU A 274 -23.54 23.88 18.74
N VAL A 275 -22.26 23.73 19.09
CA VAL A 275 -21.48 24.79 19.77
C VAL A 275 -20.58 25.60 18.83
N MET A 276 -20.48 25.19 17.56
CA MET A 276 -19.55 25.83 16.62
C MET A 276 -19.91 27.30 16.35
N GLU A 277 -18.85 28.09 16.15
CA GLU A 277 -18.92 29.48 15.70
C GLU A 277 -17.98 29.70 14.51
N VAL A 278 -18.41 30.52 13.55
CA VAL A 278 -17.55 31.00 12.45
C VAL A 278 -17.01 32.37 12.82
N SER A 279 -15.86 32.40 13.50
CA SER A 279 -15.20 33.65 13.90
C SER A 279 -14.40 34.28 12.75
N GLY A 280 -14.09 33.51 11.71
CA GLY A 280 -13.44 33.98 10.48
C GLY A 280 -13.57 32.97 9.35
N LEU A 281 -13.56 33.46 8.11
CA LEU A 281 -13.76 32.67 6.90
C LEU A 281 -12.88 33.17 5.75
N ILE A 282 -12.24 32.24 5.05
CA ILE A 282 -11.48 32.44 3.81
C ILE A 282 -12.13 31.58 2.73
N PRO A 283 -13.05 32.13 1.93
CA PRO A 283 -13.62 31.41 0.79
C PRO A 283 -12.58 31.34 -0.33
N PHE A 284 -12.47 30.18 -0.96
CA PHE A 284 -11.72 30.01 -2.20
C PHE A 284 -12.61 30.32 -3.39
N ASP A 285 -12.01 30.76 -4.49
CA ASP A 285 -12.75 31.00 -5.73
C ASP A 285 -13.08 29.70 -6.47
N ASN A 286 -12.32 28.64 -6.22
CA ASN A 286 -12.56 27.31 -6.77
C ASN A 286 -13.23 26.38 -5.74
N SER A 287 -14.00 25.42 -6.25
CA SER A 287 -14.47 24.26 -5.49
C SER A 287 -13.37 23.20 -5.51
N LEU A 288 -12.75 22.96 -4.36
CA LEU A 288 -11.62 22.05 -4.19
C LEU A 288 -12.04 20.77 -3.47
N ASP A 289 -11.58 19.63 -3.98
CA ASP A 289 -11.66 18.34 -3.30
C ASP A 289 -10.62 18.23 -2.19
N MET A 290 -11.06 17.72 -1.05
CA MET A 290 -10.18 17.43 0.07
C MET A 290 -9.36 16.15 -0.20
N LYS A 291 -8.05 16.21 0.03
CA LYS A 291 -7.16 15.06 -0.16
C LYS A 291 -7.07 14.13 1.05
N VAL A 292 -7.61 14.54 2.19
CA VAL A 292 -7.66 13.72 3.41
C VAL A 292 -8.92 12.85 3.41
N ASN A 293 -8.73 11.52 3.44
CA ASN A 293 -9.83 10.55 3.46
C ASN A 293 -10.36 10.33 4.89
N TYR A 294 -11.69 10.34 5.05
CA TYR A 294 -12.37 10.13 6.33
C TYR A 294 -12.25 8.73 6.91
N ILE A 295 -12.08 7.71 6.05
CA ILE A 295 -11.81 6.35 6.48
C ILE A 295 -10.52 6.33 7.30
N ASN A 296 -9.49 7.04 6.87
CA ASN A 296 -8.19 7.04 7.54
C ASN A 296 -8.01 8.19 8.55
N ASN A 297 -9.00 9.07 8.71
CA ASN A 297 -8.88 10.24 9.56
C ASN A 297 -10.20 10.68 10.21
N ASP A 298 -10.33 10.45 11.52
CA ASP A 298 -11.50 10.83 12.34
C ASP A 298 -11.84 12.32 12.33
N ARG A 299 -10.92 13.17 11.90
CA ARG A 299 -11.10 14.63 11.88
C ARG A 299 -11.85 15.11 10.64
N VAL A 300 -12.06 14.23 9.65
CA VAL A 300 -12.87 14.53 8.48
C VAL A 300 -14.33 14.25 8.79
N LYS A 301 -15.16 15.27 8.59
CA LYS A 301 -16.59 15.30 8.90
C LYS A 301 -17.39 15.84 7.74
N HIS A 302 -18.72 15.78 7.84
CA HIS A 302 -19.57 16.57 6.95
C HIS A 302 -19.25 18.05 7.12
N ILE A 303 -19.39 18.82 6.03
CA ILE A 303 -19.31 20.27 6.11
C ILE A 303 -20.50 20.74 6.96
N PRO A 304 -20.27 21.44 8.09
CA PRO A 304 -21.36 21.88 8.94
C PRO A 304 -22.35 22.77 8.20
N LEU A 305 -23.64 22.66 8.51
CA LEU A 305 -24.70 23.38 7.80
C LEU A 305 -24.48 24.90 7.79
N LYS A 306 -24.07 25.48 8.94
CA LYS A 306 -23.73 26.90 9.06
C LYS A 306 -22.65 27.33 8.06
N LEU A 307 -21.68 26.46 7.74
CA LEU A 307 -20.64 26.76 6.75
C LEU A 307 -21.14 26.58 5.33
N LYS A 308 -21.96 25.56 5.06
CA LYS A 308 -22.58 25.38 3.75
C LYS A 308 -23.40 26.60 3.32
N GLU A 309 -24.10 27.24 4.26
CA GLU A 309 -24.87 28.46 3.99
C GLU A 309 -23.97 29.67 3.64
N LEU A 310 -22.79 29.79 4.27
CA LEU A 310 -21.85 30.89 4.05
C LEU A 310 -21.00 30.71 2.79
N LEU A 311 -20.56 29.49 2.51
CA LEU A 311 -19.68 29.16 1.39
C LEU A 311 -20.46 28.82 0.10
N GLY A 312 -21.71 28.37 0.22
CA GLY A 312 -22.48 27.86 -0.91
C GLY A 312 -21.77 26.64 -1.52
N VAL A 313 -21.33 26.78 -2.77
CA VAL A 313 -20.60 25.72 -3.52
C VAL A 313 -19.07 25.87 -3.43
N LYS A 314 -18.58 26.93 -2.78
CA LYS A 314 -17.15 27.21 -2.68
C LYS A 314 -16.49 26.38 -1.58
N SER A 315 -15.22 26.03 -1.79
CA SER A 315 -14.37 25.51 -0.72
C SER A 315 -13.77 26.66 0.10
N GLY A 316 -13.16 26.36 1.22
CA GLY A 316 -12.50 27.40 2.01
C GLY A 316 -12.00 26.95 3.37
N ILE A 317 -11.49 27.92 4.13
CA ILE A 317 -10.97 27.73 5.48
C ILE A 317 -11.80 28.55 6.45
N TRP A 318 -12.21 27.98 7.58
CA TRP A 318 -12.84 28.75 8.65
C TRP A 318 -12.10 28.58 9.97
N ILE A 319 -12.23 29.57 10.84
CA ILE A 319 -11.75 29.49 12.23
C ILE A 319 -12.90 29.61 13.20
N ASP A 320 -12.81 28.84 14.27
CA ASP A 320 -13.71 28.89 15.43
C ASP A 320 -12.84 29.23 16.64
N ASN A 321 -12.84 30.50 17.02
CA ASN A 321 -12.00 30.98 18.12
C ASN A 321 -12.53 30.54 19.49
N ILE A 322 -13.83 30.30 19.60
CA ILE A 322 -14.49 29.88 20.85
C ILE A 322 -14.09 28.45 21.20
N ASN A 323 -14.12 27.56 20.22
CA ASN A 323 -13.80 26.14 20.40
C ASN A 323 -12.34 25.81 20.05
N HIS A 324 -11.53 26.83 19.72
CA HIS A 324 -10.12 26.70 19.32
C HIS A 324 -9.90 25.72 18.15
N LYS A 325 -10.78 25.74 17.15
CA LYS A 325 -10.72 24.89 15.96
C LYS A 325 -10.41 25.70 14.71
N ILE A 326 -9.84 25.03 13.72
CA ILE A 326 -9.80 25.46 12.33
C ILE A 326 -10.39 24.36 11.47
N GLY A 327 -11.12 24.74 10.44
CA GLY A 327 -11.67 23.81 9.49
C GLY A 327 -11.34 24.13 8.05
N PHE A 328 -11.26 23.10 7.24
CA PHE A 328 -11.00 23.15 5.81
C PHE A 328 -12.17 22.49 5.10
N ALA A 329 -13.04 23.27 4.48
CA ALA A 329 -14.22 22.78 3.77
C ALA A 329 -13.87 22.52 2.31
N GLY A 330 -13.99 21.26 1.89
CA GLY A 330 -13.95 20.85 0.48
C GLY A 330 -15.35 20.90 -0.15
N ILE A 331 -15.57 20.08 -1.18
CA ILE A 331 -16.86 19.95 -1.85
C ILE A 331 -17.91 19.23 -0.99
N ASP A 332 -17.56 18.05 -0.44
CA ASP A 332 -18.53 17.21 0.29
C ASP A 332 -18.24 17.08 1.80
N THR A 333 -16.98 17.23 2.17
CA THR A 333 -16.49 16.97 3.53
C THR A 333 -15.58 18.10 3.99
N ALA A 334 -15.34 18.17 5.30
CA ALA A 334 -14.43 19.12 5.90
C ALA A 334 -13.48 18.46 6.89
N LEU A 335 -12.23 18.91 6.92
CA LEU A 335 -11.24 18.53 7.93
C LEU A 335 -11.31 19.52 9.08
N ILE A 336 -11.51 19.07 10.31
CA ILE A 336 -11.63 19.91 11.50
C ILE A 336 -10.48 19.59 12.46
N LEU A 337 -9.61 20.57 12.71
CA LEU A 337 -8.41 20.40 13.53
C LEU A 337 -8.45 21.30 14.77
N ASP A 338 -7.82 20.83 15.84
CA ASP A 338 -7.45 21.70 16.97
C ASP A 338 -6.36 22.67 16.52
N LEU A 339 -6.60 23.97 16.70
CA LEU A 339 -5.65 25.00 16.27
C LEU A 339 -4.31 24.90 17.00
N GLU A 340 -4.32 24.44 18.26
CA GLU A 340 -3.13 24.21 19.07
C GLU A 340 -2.24 23.07 18.54
N LYS A 341 -2.82 22.09 17.85
CA LYS A 341 -2.09 20.94 17.27
C LYS A 341 -1.40 21.30 15.96
N ILE A 342 -1.63 22.49 15.43
CA ILE A 342 -1.00 22.98 14.21
C ILE A 342 0.24 23.80 14.58
N ARG A 343 1.36 23.44 13.97
CA ARG A 343 2.63 24.17 14.10
C ARG A 343 2.68 25.35 13.13
N HIS A 344 2.48 25.09 11.85
CA HIS A 344 2.48 26.08 10.77
C HIS A 344 1.78 25.50 9.52
N PHE A 345 1.62 26.33 8.50
CA PHE A 345 1.11 25.94 7.19
C PHE A 345 2.20 26.13 6.14
N THR A 346 2.13 25.36 5.06
CA THR A 346 3.00 25.52 3.89
C THR A 346 2.16 25.53 2.63
N PHE A 347 2.39 26.49 1.75
CA PHE A 347 1.89 26.50 0.38
C PHE A 347 3.03 26.12 -0.56
N GLN A 348 3.10 24.85 -0.95
CA GLN A 348 4.19 24.34 -1.79
C GLN A 348 3.80 24.46 -3.25
N ASN A 349 4.45 25.36 -3.98
CA ASN A 349 4.32 25.46 -5.43
C ASN A 349 5.21 24.41 -6.12
N VAL A 350 4.66 23.64 -7.06
CA VAL A 350 5.35 22.58 -7.79
C VAL A 350 5.31 22.88 -9.30
N LEU A 351 6.50 22.86 -9.91
CA LEU A 351 6.72 23.07 -11.34
C LEU A 351 7.26 21.77 -11.95
N PRO A 352 6.40 20.93 -12.56
CA PRO A 352 6.83 19.68 -13.15
C PRO A 352 7.56 19.89 -14.48
N ALA A 353 8.44 18.96 -14.83
CA ALA A 353 9.15 18.97 -16.12
C ALA A 353 8.19 18.91 -17.33
N LYS A 354 7.00 18.30 -17.17
CA LYS A 354 5.93 18.24 -18.17
C LYS A 354 4.56 18.44 -17.51
N GLY A 355 3.69 19.19 -18.17
CA GLY A 355 2.31 19.42 -17.73
C GLY A 355 2.11 20.75 -17.02
N ALA A 356 0.88 20.99 -16.55
CA ALA A 356 0.57 22.13 -15.70
C ALA A 356 1.15 21.88 -14.30
N GLY A 357 1.72 22.92 -13.69
CA GLY A 357 2.14 22.86 -12.30
C GLY A 357 0.94 22.89 -11.35
N TYR A 358 1.22 22.62 -10.07
CA TYR A 358 0.22 22.65 -9.02
C TYR A 358 0.79 23.32 -7.76
N ALA A 359 -0.07 23.56 -6.78
CA ALA A 359 0.24 24.03 -5.45
C ALA A 359 -0.44 23.12 -4.42
N ASP A 360 0.27 22.78 -3.36
CA ASP A 360 -0.28 22.03 -2.22
C ASP A 360 -0.52 22.96 -1.03
N LEU A 361 -1.70 22.84 -0.40
CA LEU A 361 -1.92 23.36 0.95
C LEU A 361 -1.60 22.27 1.97
N ILE A 362 -0.52 22.48 2.73
CA ILE A 362 -0.01 21.52 3.71
C ILE A 362 -0.17 22.07 5.12
N VAL A 363 -0.75 21.27 6.01
CA VAL A 363 -0.84 21.58 7.44
C VAL A 363 0.20 20.77 8.20
N HIS A 364 1.18 21.43 8.82
CA HIS A 364 2.19 20.78 9.65
C HIS A 364 1.72 20.72 11.11
N LEU A 365 1.63 19.52 11.65
CA LEU A 365 1.19 19.27 13.03
C LEU A 365 2.37 19.37 14.01
N SER A 366 2.06 19.69 15.26
CA SER A 366 3.04 19.79 16.35
C SER A 366 3.75 18.46 16.66
N THR A 367 3.23 17.33 16.18
CA THR A 367 3.85 16.00 16.31
C THR A 367 4.97 15.74 15.30
N GLY A 368 5.15 16.62 14.30
CA GLY A 368 6.07 16.42 13.17
C GLY A 368 5.40 15.83 11.93
N ASN A 369 4.17 15.31 12.05
CA ASN A 369 3.38 14.85 10.91
C ASN A 369 2.81 16.03 10.13
N TYR A 370 2.39 15.78 8.89
CA TYR A 370 1.76 16.78 8.04
C TYR A 370 0.58 16.19 7.25
N LEU A 371 -0.32 17.05 6.79
CA LEU A 371 -1.50 16.69 6.01
C LEU A 371 -1.54 17.54 4.73
N TYR A 372 -1.61 16.89 3.57
CA TYR A 372 -2.01 17.54 2.32
C TYR A 372 -3.52 17.72 2.33
N VAL A 373 -3.99 18.95 2.42
CA VAL A 373 -5.43 19.22 2.56
C VAL A 373 -6.08 19.49 1.21
N PHE A 374 -5.48 20.37 0.42
CA PHE A 374 -5.96 20.75 -0.91
C PHE A 374 -4.82 20.79 -1.91
N ILE A 375 -5.16 20.58 -3.19
CA ILE A 375 -4.27 20.75 -4.35
C ILE A 375 -5.02 21.61 -5.36
N GLU A 376 -4.33 22.57 -5.95
CA GLU A 376 -4.87 23.40 -7.04
C GLU A 376 -3.72 23.87 -7.96
N ASP A 377 -4.01 24.68 -8.98
CA ASP A 377 -3.02 25.31 -9.86
C ASP A 377 -1.90 26.04 -9.09
N THR A 378 -0.70 26.08 -9.69
CA THR A 378 0.46 26.75 -9.10
C THR A 378 0.13 28.21 -8.72
N TYR A 379 0.59 28.63 -7.54
CA TYR A 379 0.39 29.94 -6.93
C TYR A 379 -1.04 30.26 -6.50
N PHE A 380 -1.98 29.33 -6.64
CA PHE A 380 -3.38 29.56 -6.25
C PHE A 380 -3.52 29.96 -4.78
N PHE A 381 -2.77 29.29 -3.88
CA PHE A 381 -2.91 29.51 -2.44
C PHE A 381 -2.20 30.75 -1.91
N ASP A 382 -1.16 31.23 -2.59
CA ASP A 382 -0.28 32.33 -2.14
C ASP A 382 -1.08 33.57 -1.73
N GLN A 383 -2.15 33.88 -2.45
CA GLN A 383 -3.02 35.02 -2.18
C GLN A 383 -3.72 34.97 -0.81
N PHE A 384 -3.87 33.78 -0.22
CA PHE A 384 -4.55 33.58 1.07
C PHE A 384 -3.59 33.59 2.26
N ALA A 385 -2.26 33.63 2.04
CA ALA A 385 -1.27 33.43 3.10
C ALA A 385 -1.39 34.46 4.21
N GLN A 386 -1.38 35.75 3.88
CA GLN A 386 -1.46 36.82 4.87
C GLN A 386 -2.77 36.76 5.68
N GLN A 387 -3.89 36.44 5.02
CA GLN A 387 -5.19 36.31 5.69
C GLN A 387 -5.20 35.12 6.64
N LEU A 388 -4.63 33.98 6.22
CA LEU A 388 -4.53 32.78 7.05
C LEU A 388 -3.61 33.00 8.26
N GLU A 389 -2.47 33.67 8.10
CA GLU A 389 -1.57 34.04 9.21
C GLU A 389 -2.28 34.96 10.21
N GLN A 390 -2.98 35.99 9.72
CA GLN A 390 -3.71 36.92 10.57
C GLN A 390 -4.84 36.22 11.32
N MET A 391 -5.57 35.32 10.66
CA MET A 391 -6.69 34.58 11.22
C MET A 391 -6.24 33.59 12.29
N THR A 392 -5.14 32.86 12.05
CA THR A 392 -4.71 31.74 12.90
C THR A 392 -3.60 32.09 13.90
N LYS A 393 -2.90 33.20 13.68
CA LYS A 393 -1.65 33.55 14.37
C LYS A 393 -0.55 32.48 14.24
N LYS A 394 -0.64 31.63 13.20
CA LYS A 394 0.39 30.65 12.82
C LYS A 394 1.13 31.18 11.59
N VAL A 395 2.38 30.75 11.44
CA VAL A 395 3.19 31.07 10.26
C VAL A 395 2.62 30.33 9.05
N VAL A 396 2.63 30.98 7.89
CA VAL A 396 2.37 30.37 6.58
C VAL A 396 3.62 30.53 5.73
N GLU A 397 4.27 29.41 5.41
CA GLU A 397 5.49 29.36 4.61
C GLU A 397 5.15 29.20 3.12
N ILE A 398 5.82 29.97 2.27
CA ILE A 398 5.79 29.79 0.81
C ILE A 398 7.24 29.58 0.36
N PRO A 399 7.74 28.34 0.35
CA PRO A 399 9.09 28.04 -0.09
C PRO A 399 9.28 28.33 -1.58
N GLU A 400 10.53 28.31 -2.03
CA GLU A 400 10.83 28.34 -3.47
C GLU A 400 10.11 27.19 -4.19
N ALA A 401 9.64 27.45 -5.40
CA ALA A 401 8.91 26.46 -6.18
C ALA A 401 9.76 25.21 -6.39
N TYR A 402 9.20 24.05 -6.07
CA TYR A 402 9.86 22.76 -6.23
C TYR A 402 9.79 22.31 -7.69
N TYR A 403 10.95 22.09 -8.29
CA TYR A 403 11.05 21.54 -9.64
C TYR A 403 10.98 20.02 -9.56
N ASN A 404 9.85 19.46 -10.00
CA ASN A 404 9.67 18.02 -10.11
C ASN A 404 10.24 17.58 -11.48
N CYS A 405 11.56 17.36 -11.51
CA CYS A 405 12.35 17.04 -12.70
C CYS A 405 12.32 15.56 -13.07
#